data_AF-A0A7Y3C0Z9-F1
#
_entry.id   AF-A0A7Y3C0Z9-F1
#
_cell.length_a   1.000
_cell.length_b   1.000
_cell.length_c   1.000
_cell.angle_alpha   90.00
_cell.angle_beta   90.00
_cell.angle_gamma   90.00
#
_symmetry.space_group_name_H-M   'P 1'
#
loop_
_entity.id
_entity.type
_entity.pdbx_description
1 polymer ?
#
loop_
_entity_poly.entity_id
_entity_poly.type
_entity_poly.pdbx_seq_one_letter_code
_entity_poly.pdbx_strand_id
1 'polypeptide(L)'
;MNDAIHNHLSAVQMQALLDGELPRQARSKAEEHLAACPRCAGELDSWRAVFSDLAELPAHRPHEGFVQRVMSDVKVPEARPLGARLRDGIAAAFSAHGNSHVPGEVLQDFLEGSLAARRAERIEAHLGRCSACTTEADAWLGVMRRLDALEAFEPGEGFAERVLTALEVPDRLPLAARIRQTLDALLGSPAPDHVPAGVLQDFIDGALPLAASARVEAHVGGCGRCASELHSWEGVAVRLEALHRFEPSPDFGERVMVGLRTTEVAAREPAWSRLAHAARGRVRRFVPETRQAVAALSGAAVTPMVVIGLAAWAVLSHPAVTVGSLASFAWWQLTDLATAALSGAVTLATQSADVFGLLSVLESLASAPALVAGGAVAYTMICALALRVLYKNLLAQRSQGGRHPHVSTAS
;
A
#
# COMPACT_ATOMS: atom_id res chain seq x y z
N MET A 1 -7.93 28.57 -29.56
CA MET A 1 -8.68 27.42 -29.01
C MET A 1 -8.77 26.24 -30.00
N ASN A 2 -7.82 26.12 -30.96
CA ASN A 2 -7.78 25.03 -31.94
C ASN A 2 -6.57 24.08 -31.78
N ASP A 3 -5.52 24.46 -31.03
CA ASP A 3 -4.33 23.60 -30.86
C ASP A 3 -4.51 22.45 -29.87
N ALA A 4 -5.63 22.40 -29.14
CA ALA A 4 -5.91 21.32 -28.18
C ALA A 4 -6.48 20.04 -28.84
N ILE A 5 -6.87 20.09 -30.11
CA ILE A 5 -7.53 18.97 -30.81
C ILE A 5 -6.51 17.98 -31.41
N HIS A 6 -5.22 18.35 -31.48
CA HIS A 6 -4.20 17.51 -32.12
C HIS A 6 -3.38 16.62 -31.17
N ASN A 7 -3.57 16.71 -29.85
CA ASN A 7 -2.93 15.78 -28.92
C ASN A 7 -3.88 14.62 -28.60
N HIS A 8 -3.73 13.52 -29.32
CA HIS A 8 -4.33 12.23 -28.99
C HIS A 8 -3.75 11.67 -27.68
N LEU A 9 -4.49 10.76 -27.02
CA LEU A 9 -3.94 9.99 -25.90
C LEU A 9 -2.83 9.08 -26.42
N SER A 10 -1.72 8.95 -25.68
CA SER A 10 -0.70 7.97 -26.03
C SER A 10 -1.18 6.54 -25.71
N ALA A 11 -0.64 5.54 -26.40
CA ALA A 11 -0.93 4.13 -26.12
C ALA A 11 -0.71 3.77 -24.64
N VAL A 12 0.37 4.28 -24.03
CA VAL A 12 0.67 4.09 -22.59
C VAL A 12 -0.43 4.67 -21.69
N GLN A 13 -0.99 5.83 -22.03
CA GLN A 13 -2.09 6.42 -21.27
C GLN A 13 -3.40 5.63 -21.44
N MET A 14 -3.65 5.09 -22.64
CA MET A 14 -4.82 4.23 -22.89
C MET A 14 -4.72 2.91 -22.13
N GLN A 15 -3.54 2.28 -22.12
CA GLN A 15 -3.29 1.08 -21.33
C GLN A 15 -3.48 1.33 -19.83
N ALA A 16 -2.82 2.35 -19.28
CA ALA A 16 -2.95 2.70 -17.86
C ALA A 16 -4.39 3.10 -17.47
N LEU A 17 -5.21 3.56 -18.42
CA LEU A 17 -6.63 3.80 -18.20
C LEU A 17 -7.41 2.49 -18.05
N LEU A 18 -7.13 1.50 -18.91
CA LEU A 18 -7.77 0.17 -18.90
C LEU A 18 -7.38 -0.64 -17.67
N ASP A 19 -6.11 -0.61 -17.30
CA ASP A 19 -5.59 -1.33 -16.12
C ASP A 19 -6.01 -0.67 -14.79
N GLY A 20 -6.63 0.51 -14.86
CA GLY A 20 -7.08 1.26 -13.68
C GLY A 20 -5.94 1.92 -12.90
N GLU A 21 -4.77 2.06 -13.52
CA GLU A 21 -3.54 2.60 -12.90
C GLU A 21 -3.43 4.13 -13.00
N LEU A 22 -4.22 4.78 -13.86
CA LEU A 22 -4.19 6.24 -13.96
C LEU A 22 -4.64 6.93 -12.65
N PRO A 23 -3.87 7.92 -12.14
CA PRO A 23 -4.30 8.78 -11.03
C PRO A 23 -5.65 9.45 -11.34
N ARG A 24 -6.48 9.68 -10.32
CA ARG A 24 -7.86 10.22 -10.48
C ARG A 24 -7.94 11.45 -11.39
N GLN A 25 -7.00 12.39 -11.26
CA GLN A 25 -6.99 13.60 -12.08
C GLN A 25 -6.64 13.31 -13.55
N ALA A 26 -5.69 12.40 -13.80
CA ALA A 26 -5.31 12.01 -15.15
C ALA A 26 -6.41 11.18 -15.83
N ARG A 27 -7.06 10.29 -15.07
CA ARG A 27 -8.24 9.54 -15.51
C ARG A 27 -9.37 10.46 -15.96
N SER A 28 -9.75 11.44 -15.13
CA SER A 28 -10.80 12.39 -15.47
C SER A 28 -10.51 13.19 -16.75
N LYS A 29 -9.25 13.59 -16.97
CA LYS A 29 -8.84 14.27 -18.22
C LYS A 29 -8.87 13.34 -19.43
N ALA A 30 -8.46 12.09 -19.26
CA ALA A 30 -8.53 11.09 -20.33
C ALA A 30 -9.98 10.79 -20.72
N GLU A 31 -10.88 10.63 -19.74
CA GLU A 31 -12.32 10.45 -19.95
C GLU A 31 -12.96 11.65 -20.66
N GLU A 32 -12.62 12.88 -20.25
CA GLU A 32 -13.06 14.10 -20.93
C GLU A 32 -12.57 14.15 -22.39
N HIS A 33 -11.31 13.78 -22.64
CA HIS A 33 -10.76 13.70 -23.99
C HIS A 33 -11.46 12.63 -24.84
N LEU A 34 -11.71 11.44 -24.28
CA LEU A 34 -12.41 10.35 -24.97
C LEU A 34 -13.84 10.74 -25.34
N ALA A 35 -14.51 11.52 -24.49
CA ALA A 35 -15.84 12.08 -24.82
C ALA A 35 -15.79 13.09 -25.97
N ALA A 36 -14.66 13.79 -26.17
CA ALA A 36 -14.48 14.80 -27.20
C ALA A 36 -13.82 14.29 -28.50
N CYS A 37 -13.08 13.18 -28.46
CA CYS A 37 -12.28 12.66 -29.57
C CYS A 37 -12.73 11.25 -30.01
N PRO A 38 -13.58 11.14 -31.06
CA PRO A 38 -14.09 9.86 -31.55
C PRO A 38 -13.00 8.86 -31.98
N ARG A 39 -11.84 9.36 -32.45
CA ARG A 39 -10.71 8.51 -32.86
C ARG A 39 -10.12 7.76 -31.66
N CYS A 40 -9.77 8.47 -30.60
CA CYS A 40 -9.22 7.86 -29.38
C CYS A 40 -10.26 6.94 -28.71
N ALA A 41 -11.55 7.30 -28.76
CA ALA A 41 -12.61 6.43 -28.26
C ALA A 41 -12.69 5.10 -29.02
N GLY A 42 -12.65 5.13 -30.36
CA GLY A 42 -12.64 3.91 -31.18
C GLY A 42 -11.40 3.05 -30.98
N GLU A 43 -10.24 3.67 -30.76
CA GLU A 43 -9.00 2.96 -30.42
C GLU A 43 -9.12 2.27 -29.06
N LEU A 44 -9.61 2.97 -28.02
CA LEU A 44 -9.83 2.38 -26.70
C LEU A 44 -10.85 1.23 -26.74
N ASP A 45 -11.92 1.35 -27.52
CA ASP A 45 -12.91 0.28 -27.68
C ASP A 45 -12.32 -0.95 -28.40
N SER A 46 -11.41 -0.74 -29.35
CA SER A 46 -10.67 -1.83 -29.99
C SER A 46 -9.79 -2.57 -28.98
N TRP A 47 -9.12 -1.84 -28.07
CA TRP A 47 -8.35 -2.43 -26.99
C TRP A 47 -9.25 -3.20 -26.01
N ARG A 48 -10.40 -2.62 -25.62
CA ARG A 48 -11.37 -3.31 -24.75
C ARG A 48 -11.89 -4.61 -25.34
N ALA A 49 -12.12 -4.66 -26.65
CA ALA A 49 -12.51 -5.88 -27.34
C ALA A 49 -11.43 -6.96 -27.19
N VAL A 50 -10.15 -6.62 -27.44
CA VAL A 50 -9.02 -7.55 -27.23
C VAL A 50 -8.96 -8.04 -25.79
N PHE A 51 -9.07 -7.15 -24.79
CA PHE A 51 -9.08 -7.56 -23.38
C PHE A 51 -10.29 -8.44 -23.02
N SER A 52 -11.45 -8.21 -23.64
CA SER A 52 -12.63 -9.07 -23.48
C SER A 52 -12.39 -10.45 -24.07
N ASP A 53 -11.83 -10.53 -25.28
CA ASP A 53 -11.50 -11.80 -25.94
C ASP A 53 -10.47 -12.59 -25.12
N LEU A 54 -9.47 -11.88 -24.55
CA LEU A 54 -8.49 -12.49 -23.63
C LEU A 54 -9.15 -13.00 -22.35
N ALA A 55 -10.13 -12.28 -21.79
CA ALA A 55 -10.86 -12.69 -20.60
C ALA A 55 -11.77 -13.91 -20.83
N GLU A 56 -12.18 -14.17 -22.07
CA GLU A 56 -12.96 -15.34 -22.46
C GLU A 56 -12.11 -16.60 -22.67
N LEU A 57 -10.78 -16.47 -22.71
CA LEU A 57 -9.89 -17.62 -22.89
C LEU A 57 -10.06 -18.62 -21.73
N PRO A 58 -10.08 -19.94 -22.01
CA PRO A 58 -10.19 -20.95 -20.98
C PRO A 58 -9.11 -20.80 -19.91
N ALA A 59 -9.52 -20.64 -18.65
CA ALA A 59 -8.58 -20.61 -17.54
C ALA A 59 -7.81 -21.93 -17.45
N HIS A 60 -6.53 -21.92 -17.80
CA HIS A 60 -5.66 -23.08 -17.61
C HIS A 60 -5.31 -23.24 -16.13
N ARG A 61 -5.58 -24.43 -15.58
CA ARG A 61 -5.16 -24.75 -14.21
C ARG A 61 -3.64 -24.99 -14.17
N PRO A 62 -2.90 -24.36 -13.24
CA PRO A 62 -1.53 -24.76 -12.98
C PRO A 62 -1.49 -26.22 -12.51
N HIS A 63 -0.35 -26.90 -12.73
CA HIS A 63 -0.17 -28.29 -12.31
C HIS A 63 -0.32 -28.43 -10.79
N GLU A 64 -0.79 -29.60 -10.36
CA GLU A 64 -0.96 -29.89 -8.94
C GLU A 64 0.36 -29.69 -8.17
N GLY A 65 0.28 -28.98 -7.04
CA GLY A 65 1.45 -28.67 -6.21
C GLY A 65 2.32 -27.50 -6.68
N PHE A 66 1.91 -26.71 -7.68
CA PHE A 66 2.56 -25.44 -8.01
C PHE A 66 2.59 -24.49 -6.80
N VAL A 67 1.44 -24.28 -6.16
CA VAL A 67 1.32 -23.41 -4.98
C VAL A 67 2.23 -23.88 -3.84
N GLN A 68 2.33 -25.20 -3.63
CA GLN A 68 3.19 -25.77 -2.57
C GLN A 68 4.67 -25.44 -2.79
N ARG A 69 5.16 -25.50 -4.03
CA ARG A 69 6.55 -25.16 -4.41
C ARG A 69 6.82 -23.67 -4.25
N VAL A 70 5.94 -22.83 -4.80
CA VAL A 70 6.09 -21.38 -4.66
C VAL A 70 6.13 -21.00 -3.18
N MET A 71 5.23 -21.56 -2.37
CA MET A 71 5.20 -21.27 -0.93
C MET A 71 6.32 -21.90 -0.11
N SER A 72 6.93 -23.01 -0.55
CA SER A 72 8.13 -23.54 0.13
C SER A 72 9.35 -22.65 -0.08
N ASP A 73 9.41 -21.94 -1.20
CA ASP A 73 10.55 -21.12 -1.58
C ASP A 73 10.42 -19.67 -1.07
N VAL A 74 9.18 -19.18 -0.92
CA VAL A 74 8.91 -17.87 -0.31
C VAL A 74 9.14 -17.94 1.21
N LYS A 75 10.38 -17.67 1.62
CA LYS A 75 10.72 -17.42 3.03
C LYS A 75 10.15 -16.07 3.46
N VAL A 76 8.94 -16.08 3.99
CA VAL A 76 8.34 -14.92 4.66
C VAL A 76 9.28 -14.52 5.81
N PRO A 77 9.81 -13.28 5.85
CA PRO A 77 10.63 -12.83 6.96
C PRO A 77 9.86 -13.04 8.26
N GLU A 78 10.48 -13.70 9.25
CA GLU A 78 9.86 -13.89 10.56
C GLU A 78 9.33 -12.55 11.08
N ALA A 79 8.07 -12.55 11.50
CA ALA A 79 7.41 -11.37 12.00
C ALA A 79 8.28 -10.75 13.10
N ARG A 80 8.83 -9.55 12.83
CA ARG A 80 9.66 -8.83 13.81
C ARG A 80 8.90 -8.77 15.14
N PRO A 81 9.55 -9.10 16.27
CA PRO A 81 8.90 -9.08 17.57
C PRO A 81 8.26 -7.72 17.81
N LEU A 82 7.06 -7.71 18.40
CA LEU A 82 6.23 -6.51 18.63
C LEU A 82 7.01 -5.33 19.23
N GLY A 83 7.99 -5.61 20.11
CA GLY A 83 8.86 -4.60 20.70
C GLY A 83 9.74 -3.85 19.70
N ALA A 84 10.19 -4.50 18.62
CA ALA A 84 10.93 -3.84 17.55
C ALA A 84 10.01 -2.92 16.73
N ARG A 85 8.80 -3.39 16.38
CA ARG A 85 7.80 -2.59 15.65
C ARG A 85 7.32 -1.36 16.43
N LEU A 86 7.12 -1.51 17.74
CA LEU A 86 6.70 -0.39 18.59
C LEU A 86 7.82 0.64 18.73
N ARG A 87 9.08 0.19 18.87
CA ARG A 87 10.25 1.07 18.92
C ARG A 87 10.43 1.85 17.61
N ASP A 88 10.29 1.18 16.48
CA ASP A 88 10.39 1.79 15.15
C ASP A 88 9.24 2.79 14.92
N GLY A 89 8.01 2.45 15.34
CA GLY A 89 6.85 3.33 15.24
C GLY A 89 6.93 4.57 16.14
N ILE A 90 7.47 4.42 17.35
CA ILE A 90 7.70 5.54 18.27
C ILE A 90 8.83 6.44 17.75
N ALA A 91 9.93 5.87 17.25
CA ALA A 91 11.00 6.64 16.62
C ALA A 91 10.49 7.44 15.41
N ALA A 92 9.66 6.81 14.55
CA ALA A 92 9.05 7.48 13.40
C ALA A 92 8.10 8.62 13.81
N ALA A 93 7.33 8.47 14.89
CA ALA A 93 6.44 9.51 15.40
C ALA A 93 7.21 10.73 15.95
N PHE A 94 8.40 10.53 16.53
CA PHE A 94 9.24 11.61 17.04
C PHE A 94 10.13 12.27 15.97
N SER A 95 10.34 11.64 14.80
CA SER A 95 11.09 12.20 13.67
C SER A 95 10.25 13.07 12.71
N ALA A 96 8.95 13.21 12.96
CA ALA A 96 7.98 13.89 12.08
C ALA A 96 8.14 15.42 11.96
N HIS A 97 9.22 16.04 12.42
CA HIS A 97 9.43 17.49 12.37
C HIS A 97 10.73 17.97 11.72
N GLY A 98 11.43 17.14 10.92
CA GLY A 98 12.61 17.65 10.21
C GLY A 98 13.15 16.86 9.02
N ASN A 99 12.84 15.58 8.87
CA ASN A 99 13.33 14.77 7.74
C ASN A 99 12.20 13.91 7.20
N SER A 100 11.55 14.35 6.13
CA SER A 100 10.62 13.49 5.40
C SER A 100 11.42 12.36 4.73
N HIS A 101 11.30 11.15 5.26
CA HIS A 101 11.80 9.93 4.63
C HIS A 101 11.11 9.71 3.27
N VAL A 102 11.78 8.97 2.39
CA VAL A 102 11.19 8.53 1.11
C VAL A 102 10.08 7.51 1.43
N PRO A 103 8.83 7.69 0.95
CA PRO A 103 7.79 6.69 1.10
C PRO A 103 8.22 5.35 0.48
N GLY A 104 7.89 4.23 1.11
CA GLY A 104 8.33 2.90 0.67
C GLY A 104 7.96 2.57 -0.78
N GLU A 105 6.78 2.99 -1.25
CA GLU A 105 6.33 2.84 -2.64
C GLU A 105 7.27 3.55 -3.64
N VAL A 106 7.71 4.78 -3.32
CA VAL A 106 8.62 5.55 -4.16
C VAL A 106 10.04 4.96 -4.12
N LEU A 107 10.41 4.34 -3.00
CA LEU A 107 11.68 3.65 -2.87
C LEU A 107 11.69 2.34 -3.68
N GLN A 108 10.57 1.63 -3.74
CA GLN A 108 10.41 0.45 -4.59
C GLN A 108 10.50 0.84 -6.08
N ASP A 109 9.76 1.86 -6.51
CA ASP A 109 9.84 2.37 -7.90
C ASP A 109 11.29 2.74 -8.29
N PHE A 110 12.04 3.33 -7.35
CA PHE A 110 13.44 3.66 -7.55
C PHE A 110 14.32 2.42 -7.79
N LEU A 111 14.12 1.38 -6.99
CA LEU A 111 14.90 0.13 -7.08
C LEU A 111 14.55 -0.69 -8.32
N GLU A 112 13.30 -0.62 -8.80
CA GLU A 112 12.84 -1.27 -10.02
C GLU A 112 13.26 -0.50 -11.30
N GLY A 113 13.85 0.69 -11.15
CA GLY A 113 14.27 1.53 -12.28
C GLY A 113 13.11 2.18 -13.04
N SER A 114 11.90 2.21 -12.45
CA SER A 114 10.70 2.76 -13.09
C SER A 114 10.59 4.29 -12.96
N LEU A 115 11.43 4.92 -12.14
CA LEU A 115 11.44 6.37 -11.95
C LEU A 115 12.18 7.13 -13.05
N ALA A 116 11.62 8.28 -13.45
CA ALA A 116 12.32 9.24 -14.32
C ALA A 116 13.66 9.68 -13.69
N ALA A 117 14.71 9.81 -14.53
CA ALA A 117 16.09 10.07 -14.10
C ALA A 117 16.26 11.17 -13.03
N ARG A 118 15.59 12.33 -13.20
CA ARG A 118 15.67 13.44 -12.22
C ARG A 118 15.10 13.08 -10.84
N ARG A 119 14.12 12.17 -10.76
CA ARG A 119 13.55 11.73 -9.49
C ARG A 119 14.43 10.67 -8.85
N ALA A 120 15.01 9.77 -9.65
CA ALA A 120 16.01 8.82 -9.18
C ALA A 120 17.23 9.51 -8.56
N GLU A 121 17.81 10.53 -9.21
CA GLU A 121 18.94 11.30 -8.68
C GLU A 121 18.64 11.94 -7.31
N ARG A 122 17.40 12.45 -7.11
CA ARG A 122 17.01 13.04 -5.81
C ARG A 122 16.90 12.00 -4.70
N ILE A 123 16.42 10.80 -5.03
CA ILE A 123 16.31 9.69 -4.07
C ILE A 123 17.71 9.19 -3.75
N GLU A 124 18.57 9.00 -4.73
CA GLU A 124 19.97 8.63 -4.53
C GLU A 124 20.70 9.64 -3.61
N ALA A 125 20.54 10.94 -3.87
CA ALA A 125 21.08 12.00 -3.01
C ALA A 125 20.48 12.03 -1.58
N HIS A 126 19.27 11.49 -1.40
CA HIS A 126 18.66 11.30 -0.09
C HIS A 126 19.21 10.06 0.61
N LEU A 127 19.33 8.93 -0.10
CA LEU A 127 19.90 7.68 0.40
C LEU A 127 21.38 7.87 0.83
N GLY A 128 22.12 8.76 0.18
CA GLY A 128 23.46 9.15 0.62
C GLY A 128 23.52 9.93 1.94
N ARG A 129 22.38 10.45 2.44
CA ARG A 129 22.30 11.27 3.66
C ARG A 129 21.43 10.67 4.76
N CYS A 130 20.53 9.75 4.44
CA CYS A 130 19.55 9.20 5.37
C CYS A 130 19.74 7.69 5.55
N SER A 131 20.45 7.29 6.61
CA SER A 131 20.74 5.88 6.91
C SER A 131 19.51 5.00 7.09
N ALA A 132 18.38 5.57 7.56
CA ALA A 132 17.13 4.83 7.69
C ALA A 132 16.59 4.40 6.32
N CYS A 133 16.55 5.31 5.35
CA CYS A 133 16.11 4.99 3.99
C CYS A 133 17.12 4.08 3.26
N THR A 134 18.43 4.23 3.53
CA THR A 134 19.44 3.28 3.00
C THR A 134 19.18 1.86 3.50
N THR A 135 18.92 1.71 4.81
CA THR A 135 18.64 0.39 5.42
C THR A 135 17.39 -0.24 4.83
N GLU A 136 16.35 0.57 4.57
CA GLU A 136 15.13 0.11 3.91
C GLU A 136 15.40 -0.32 2.45
N ALA A 137 16.19 0.46 1.70
CA ALA A 137 16.57 0.14 0.33
C ALA A 137 17.39 -1.17 0.24
N ASP A 138 18.35 -1.35 1.15
CA ASP A 138 19.16 -2.57 1.25
C ASP A 138 18.30 -3.81 1.58
N ALA A 139 17.26 -3.64 2.40
CA ALA A 139 16.32 -4.70 2.71
C ALA A 139 15.54 -5.14 1.45
N TRP A 140 15.06 -4.19 0.65
CA TRP A 140 14.40 -4.45 -0.63
C TRP A 140 15.33 -5.12 -1.65
N LEU A 141 16.54 -4.61 -1.84
CA LEU A 141 17.55 -5.24 -2.70
C LEU A 141 17.92 -6.66 -2.23
N GLY A 142 17.87 -6.92 -0.93
CA GLY A 142 18.04 -8.26 -0.37
C GLY A 142 16.89 -9.23 -0.68
N VAL A 143 15.68 -8.72 -0.90
CA VAL A 143 14.53 -9.51 -1.39
C VAL A 143 14.68 -9.77 -2.89
N MET A 144 14.97 -8.74 -3.68
CA MET A 144 15.17 -8.86 -5.14
C MET A 144 16.27 -9.86 -5.47
N ARG A 145 17.44 -9.78 -4.83
CA ARG A 145 18.52 -10.77 -5.02
C ARG A 145 18.13 -12.20 -4.65
N ARG A 146 17.21 -12.38 -3.69
CA ARG A 146 16.71 -13.70 -3.34
C ARG A 146 15.73 -14.23 -4.38
N LEU A 147 14.91 -13.35 -4.97
CA LEU A 147 14.06 -13.69 -6.10
C LEU A 147 14.89 -14.03 -7.34
N ASP A 148 15.94 -13.27 -7.62
CA ASP A 148 16.89 -13.55 -8.72
C ASP A 148 17.68 -14.84 -8.48
N ALA A 149 17.86 -15.24 -7.21
CA ALA A 149 18.52 -16.47 -6.82
C ALA A 149 17.56 -17.67 -6.70
N LEU A 150 16.25 -17.46 -6.88
CA LEU A 150 15.36 -18.60 -7.07
C LEU A 150 15.83 -19.34 -8.32
N GLU A 151 15.91 -20.66 -8.21
CA GLU A 151 16.35 -21.52 -9.29
C GLU A 151 15.53 -21.15 -10.53
N ALA A 152 16.22 -20.65 -11.56
CA ALA A 152 15.57 -20.20 -12.78
C ALA A 152 14.66 -21.35 -13.21
N PHE A 153 13.39 -21.03 -13.45
CA PHE A 153 12.40 -22.02 -13.86
C PHE A 153 12.92 -22.63 -15.17
N GLU A 154 13.64 -23.76 -15.08
CA GLU A 154 14.14 -24.45 -16.25
C GLU A 154 12.90 -24.91 -16.99
N PRO A 155 12.64 -24.36 -18.19
CA PRO A 155 11.47 -24.76 -18.93
C PRO A 155 11.60 -26.26 -19.18
N GLY A 156 10.55 -27.04 -18.87
CA GLY A 156 10.61 -28.50 -18.96
C GLY A 156 11.10 -28.96 -20.34
N GLU A 157 11.75 -30.12 -20.38
CA GLU A 157 12.37 -30.67 -21.60
C GLU A 157 11.47 -30.51 -22.85
N GLY A 158 12.08 -30.04 -23.93
CA GLY A 158 11.40 -29.74 -25.19
C GLY A 158 10.60 -28.43 -25.21
N PHE A 159 10.62 -27.59 -24.17
CA PHE A 159 9.99 -26.25 -24.24
C PHE A 159 10.62 -25.40 -25.34
N ALA A 160 11.95 -25.35 -25.38
CA ALA A 160 12.67 -24.64 -26.44
C ALA A 160 12.30 -25.18 -27.82
N GLU A 161 12.17 -26.50 -27.97
CA GLU A 161 11.78 -27.13 -29.23
C GLU A 161 10.33 -26.87 -29.60
N ARG A 162 9.38 -26.86 -28.64
CA ARG A 162 7.99 -26.45 -28.87
C ARG A 162 7.88 -24.99 -29.27
N VAL A 163 8.64 -24.11 -28.62
CA VAL A 163 8.70 -22.69 -28.97
C VAL A 163 9.32 -22.49 -30.35
N LEU A 164 10.42 -23.18 -30.66
CA LEU A 164 11.08 -23.13 -31.98
C LEU A 164 10.32 -23.87 -33.08
N THR A 165 9.43 -24.80 -32.75
CA THR A 165 8.54 -25.45 -33.71
C THR A 165 7.32 -24.58 -33.99
N ALA A 166 6.78 -23.92 -32.96
CA ALA A 166 5.69 -22.95 -33.11
C ALA A 166 6.16 -21.68 -33.82
N LEU A 167 7.42 -21.29 -33.60
CA LEU A 167 8.10 -20.23 -34.35
C LEU A 167 8.79 -20.88 -35.54
N GLU A 168 8.12 -21.02 -36.68
CA GLU A 168 8.81 -21.27 -37.95
C GLU A 168 9.76 -20.09 -38.22
N VAL A 169 10.99 -20.18 -37.72
CA VAL A 169 12.04 -19.18 -37.94
C VAL A 169 12.62 -19.48 -39.33
N PRO A 170 12.50 -18.57 -40.31
CA PRO A 170 13.16 -18.74 -41.59
C PRO A 170 14.67 -18.92 -41.37
N ASP A 171 15.28 -19.86 -42.10
CA ASP A 171 16.68 -20.28 -41.94
C ASP A 171 17.63 -19.11 -41.64
N ARG A 172 18.16 -19.08 -40.42
CA ARG A 172 19.11 -18.05 -40.00
C ARG A 172 20.38 -18.17 -40.83
N LEU A 173 20.81 -17.07 -41.44
CA LEU A 173 22.12 -16.95 -42.08
C LEU A 173 23.24 -17.36 -41.10
N PRO A 174 24.24 -18.14 -41.56
CA PRO A 174 25.33 -18.63 -40.73
C PRO A 174 26.11 -17.48 -40.10
N LEU A 175 26.64 -17.68 -38.89
CA LEU A 175 27.37 -16.68 -38.08
C LEU A 175 28.45 -15.92 -38.86
N ALA A 176 29.12 -16.61 -39.80
CA ALA A 176 30.13 -16.03 -40.68
C ALA A 176 29.56 -14.93 -41.61
N ALA A 177 28.31 -15.04 -42.04
CA ALA A 177 27.63 -14.01 -42.83
C ALA A 177 27.31 -12.76 -41.98
N ARG A 178 26.94 -12.96 -40.70
CA ARG A 178 26.71 -11.86 -39.75
C ARG A 178 27.98 -11.07 -39.46
N ILE A 179 29.09 -11.74 -39.15
CA ILE A 179 30.39 -11.08 -38.87
C ILE A 179 30.87 -10.27 -40.09
N ARG A 180 30.68 -10.80 -41.30
CA ARG A 180 31.06 -10.11 -42.54
C ARG A 180 30.20 -8.86 -42.77
N GLN A 181 28.89 -8.95 -42.54
CA GLN A 181 27.96 -7.83 -42.68
C GLN A 181 28.25 -6.70 -41.67
N THR A 182 28.69 -7.02 -40.45
CA THR A 182 29.10 -6.03 -39.45
C THR A 182 30.42 -5.35 -39.82
N LEU A 183 31.39 -6.09 -40.38
CA LEU A 183 32.65 -5.53 -40.86
C LEU A 183 32.47 -4.63 -42.08
N ASP A 184 31.61 -5.00 -43.02
CA ASP A 184 31.29 -4.19 -44.21
C ASP A 184 30.57 -2.88 -43.84
N ALA A 185 29.75 -2.88 -42.78
CA ALA A 185 29.11 -1.67 -42.24
C ALA A 185 30.11 -0.72 -41.54
N LEU A 186 31.16 -1.25 -40.92
CA LEU A 186 32.20 -0.47 -40.24
C LEU A 186 33.23 0.15 -41.20
N LEU A 187 33.46 -0.48 -42.35
CA LEU A 187 34.51 -0.09 -43.30
C LEU A 187 34.05 0.88 -44.40
N GLY A 188 32.82 1.40 -44.32
CA GLY A 188 32.40 2.54 -45.15
C GLY A 188 32.28 2.24 -46.64
N SER A 189 31.81 1.03 -46.99
CA SER A 189 31.39 0.75 -48.36
C SER A 189 30.26 1.70 -48.80
N PRO A 190 30.15 2.02 -50.10
CA PRO A 190 29.12 2.91 -50.63
C PRO A 190 27.75 2.44 -50.15
N ALA A 191 26.93 3.42 -49.74
CA ALA A 191 25.68 3.27 -49.01
C ALA A 191 24.98 1.94 -49.36
N PRO A 192 24.80 1.03 -48.39
CA PRO A 192 24.15 -0.24 -48.70
C PRO A 192 22.77 0.05 -49.27
N ASP A 193 22.46 -0.56 -50.42
CA ASP A 193 21.16 -0.45 -51.09
C ASP A 193 19.98 -0.89 -50.20
N HIS A 194 20.26 -1.46 -49.02
CA HIS A 194 19.29 -1.97 -48.05
C HIS A 194 19.68 -1.66 -46.61
N VAL A 195 18.67 -1.52 -45.74
CA VAL A 195 18.85 -1.39 -44.30
C VAL A 195 19.32 -2.74 -43.71
N PRO A 196 20.35 -2.78 -42.85
CA PRO A 196 20.77 -4.01 -42.19
C PRO A 196 19.65 -4.59 -41.31
N ALA A 197 19.51 -5.92 -41.29
CA ALA A 197 18.46 -6.61 -40.53
C ALA A 197 18.41 -6.22 -39.03
N GLY A 198 19.57 -5.99 -38.41
CA GLY A 198 19.63 -5.53 -37.00
C GLY A 198 19.01 -4.15 -36.79
N VAL A 199 19.20 -3.23 -37.74
CA VAL A 199 18.59 -1.88 -37.68
C VAL A 199 17.08 -1.95 -37.93
N LEU A 200 16.63 -2.88 -38.78
CA LEU A 200 15.22 -3.18 -38.99
C LEU A 200 14.58 -3.77 -37.72
N GLN A 201 15.28 -4.64 -37.00
CA GLN A 201 14.82 -5.15 -35.72
C GLN A 201 14.73 -4.05 -34.66
N ASP A 202 15.78 -3.23 -34.51
CA ASP A 202 15.78 -2.09 -33.57
C ASP A 202 14.66 -1.08 -33.89
N PHE A 203 14.27 -0.96 -35.16
CA PHE A 203 13.13 -0.14 -35.59
C PHE A 203 11.80 -0.71 -35.11
N ILE A 204 11.59 -2.03 -35.23
CA ILE A 204 10.37 -2.73 -34.77
C ILE A 204 10.26 -2.71 -33.24
N ASP A 205 11.38 -2.95 -32.55
CA ASP A 205 11.45 -2.96 -31.09
C ASP A 205 11.34 -1.54 -30.48
N GLY A 206 11.27 -0.49 -31.33
CA GLY A 206 11.20 0.91 -30.88
C GLY A 206 12.48 1.41 -30.22
N ALA A 207 13.61 0.71 -30.40
CA ALA A 207 14.90 1.02 -29.78
C ALA A 207 15.68 2.12 -30.51
N LEU A 208 15.30 2.44 -31.76
CA LEU A 208 15.95 3.49 -32.54
C LEU A 208 15.56 4.90 -32.06
N PRO A 209 16.52 5.87 -32.01
CA PRO A 209 16.20 7.28 -31.84
C PRO A 209 15.27 7.78 -32.97
N LEU A 210 14.35 8.71 -32.66
CA LEU A 210 13.35 9.25 -33.60
C LEU A 210 13.92 9.63 -34.99
N ALA A 211 15.10 10.24 -35.03
CA ALA A 211 15.75 10.64 -36.27
C ALA A 211 16.25 9.44 -37.11
N ALA A 212 16.65 8.34 -36.48
CA ALA A 212 17.02 7.10 -37.16
C ALA A 212 15.77 6.36 -37.64
N SER A 213 14.71 6.30 -36.81
CA SER A 213 13.43 5.68 -37.19
C SER A 213 12.82 6.34 -38.43
N ALA A 214 12.80 7.67 -38.50
CA ALA A 214 12.29 8.39 -39.67
C ALA A 214 13.09 8.09 -40.97
N ARG A 215 14.40 7.82 -40.87
CA ARG A 215 15.22 7.44 -42.03
C ARG A 215 14.93 6.01 -42.48
N VAL A 216 14.78 5.09 -41.53
CA VAL A 216 14.41 3.70 -41.83
C VAL A 216 13.02 3.65 -42.45
N GLU A 217 12.05 4.37 -41.89
CA GLU A 217 10.69 4.49 -42.41
C GLU A 217 10.67 5.04 -43.84
N ALA A 218 11.39 6.14 -44.10
CA ALA A 218 11.49 6.71 -45.45
C ALA A 218 12.14 5.73 -46.44
N HIS A 219 13.17 4.98 -46.03
CA HIS A 219 13.81 3.98 -46.88
C HIS A 219 12.88 2.79 -47.15
N VAL A 220 12.23 2.25 -46.12
CA VAL A 220 11.29 1.13 -46.23
C VAL A 220 10.13 1.50 -47.15
N GLY A 221 9.63 2.75 -47.08
CA GLY A 221 8.62 3.26 -48.01
C GLY A 221 9.08 3.32 -49.47
N GLY A 222 10.39 3.42 -49.73
CA GLY A 222 10.97 3.46 -51.08
C GLY A 222 11.55 2.13 -51.59
N CYS A 223 11.83 1.18 -50.70
CA CYS A 223 12.55 -0.06 -51.01
C CYS A 223 11.69 -1.30 -50.73
N GLY A 224 11.11 -1.89 -51.79
CA GLY A 224 10.19 -3.02 -51.68
C GLY A 224 10.76 -4.26 -50.99
N ARG A 225 12.09 -4.47 -51.04
CA ARG A 225 12.76 -5.58 -50.34
C ARG A 225 12.80 -5.37 -48.82
N CYS A 226 13.13 -4.17 -48.36
CA CYS A 226 13.12 -3.86 -46.92
C CYS A 226 11.68 -3.82 -46.38
N ALA A 227 10.71 -3.41 -47.19
CA ALA A 227 9.29 -3.47 -46.84
C ALA A 227 8.78 -4.91 -46.65
N SER A 228 9.15 -5.84 -47.55
CA SER A 228 8.75 -7.24 -47.37
C SER A 228 9.45 -7.89 -46.18
N GLU A 229 10.71 -7.54 -45.91
CA GLU A 229 11.42 -7.99 -44.71
C GLU A 229 10.76 -7.47 -43.44
N LEU A 230 10.41 -6.18 -43.37
CA LEU A 230 9.67 -5.59 -42.24
C LEU A 230 8.34 -6.33 -41.99
N HIS A 231 7.53 -6.55 -43.03
CA HIS A 231 6.28 -7.30 -42.92
C HIS A 231 6.48 -8.74 -42.42
N SER A 232 7.58 -9.38 -42.79
CA SER A 232 7.89 -10.73 -42.30
C SER A 232 8.15 -10.74 -40.79
N TRP A 233 8.85 -9.73 -40.28
CA TRP A 233 9.11 -9.55 -38.86
C TRP A 233 7.84 -9.19 -38.09
N GLU A 234 7.01 -8.28 -38.61
CA GLU A 234 5.70 -7.95 -38.05
C GLU A 234 4.83 -9.22 -37.93
N GLY A 235 4.85 -10.10 -38.93
CA GLY A 235 4.16 -11.39 -38.87
C GLY A 235 4.71 -12.36 -37.82
N VAL A 236 6.01 -12.31 -37.49
CA VAL A 236 6.57 -13.06 -36.35
C VAL A 236 6.13 -12.45 -35.03
N ALA A 237 6.15 -11.12 -34.90
CA ALA A 237 5.70 -10.42 -33.70
C ALA A 237 4.23 -10.70 -33.40
N VAL A 238 3.35 -10.63 -34.41
CA VAL A 238 1.92 -10.98 -34.28
C VAL A 238 1.74 -12.45 -33.86
N ARG A 239 2.54 -13.37 -34.40
CA ARG A 239 2.49 -14.79 -33.99
C ARG A 239 3.00 -15.02 -32.57
N LEU A 240 4.06 -14.32 -32.15
CA LEU A 240 4.56 -14.33 -30.78
C LEU A 240 3.52 -13.76 -29.81
N GLU A 241 2.82 -12.70 -30.20
CA GLU A 241 1.74 -12.12 -29.40
C GLU A 241 0.50 -13.03 -29.36
N ALA A 242 0.27 -13.80 -30.44
CA ALA A 242 -0.76 -14.82 -30.51
C ALA A 242 -0.40 -16.11 -29.75
N LEU A 243 0.88 -16.34 -29.38
CA LEU A 243 1.21 -17.38 -28.41
C LEU A 243 0.53 -16.98 -27.10
N HIS A 244 -0.38 -17.82 -26.61
CA HIS A 244 -1.10 -17.58 -25.37
C HIS A 244 -0.14 -17.11 -24.28
N ARG A 245 -0.28 -15.84 -23.86
CA ARG A 245 0.36 -15.35 -22.65
C ARG A 245 -0.04 -16.29 -21.52
N PHE A 246 0.96 -16.81 -20.83
CA PHE A 246 0.77 -17.62 -19.63
C PHE A 246 0.25 -16.71 -18.51
N GLU A 247 -1.04 -16.40 -18.54
CA GLU A 247 -1.66 -15.59 -17.50
C GLU A 247 -1.92 -16.48 -16.27
N PRO A 248 -1.45 -16.09 -15.07
CA PRO A 248 -1.71 -16.86 -13.86
C PRO A 248 -3.21 -16.89 -13.58
N SER A 249 -3.75 -18.05 -13.20
CA SER A 249 -5.18 -18.24 -12.97
C SER A 249 -5.78 -17.17 -12.02
N PRO A 250 -7.06 -16.79 -12.14
CA PRO A 250 -7.68 -15.72 -11.34
C PRO A 250 -7.62 -15.94 -9.82
N ASP A 251 -7.60 -17.20 -9.37
CA ASP A 251 -7.45 -17.55 -7.95
C ASP A 251 -5.99 -17.54 -7.48
N PHE A 252 -5.01 -17.23 -8.33
CA PHE A 252 -3.59 -17.26 -7.96
C PHE A 252 -3.33 -16.26 -6.86
N GLY A 253 -3.85 -15.03 -6.99
CA GLY A 253 -3.77 -14.01 -5.94
C GLY A 253 -4.45 -14.48 -4.65
N GLU A 254 -5.65 -15.06 -4.72
CA GLU A 254 -6.35 -15.54 -3.53
C GLU A 254 -5.65 -16.73 -2.86
N ARG A 255 -5.10 -17.68 -3.63
CA ARG A 255 -4.35 -18.83 -3.10
C ARG A 255 -2.99 -18.44 -2.54
N VAL A 256 -2.32 -17.46 -3.16
CA VAL A 256 -1.11 -16.85 -2.58
C VAL A 256 -1.47 -16.18 -1.27
N MET A 257 -2.54 -15.40 -1.21
CA MET A 257 -2.98 -14.75 0.02
C MET A 257 -3.49 -15.74 1.08
N VAL A 258 -4.14 -16.85 0.70
CA VAL A 258 -4.57 -17.92 1.62
C VAL A 258 -3.37 -18.71 2.14
N GLY A 259 -2.38 -19.02 1.30
CA GLY A 259 -1.14 -19.68 1.72
C GLY A 259 -0.28 -18.82 2.64
N LEU A 260 -0.31 -17.49 2.45
CA LEU A 260 0.34 -16.52 3.35
C LEU A 260 -0.43 -16.41 4.67
N ARG A 261 -1.77 -16.47 4.64
CA ARG A 261 -2.60 -16.45 5.86
C ARG A 261 -2.47 -17.73 6.70
N THR A 262 -2.27 -18.90 6.08
CA THR A 262 -2.15 -20.16 6.83
C THR A 262 -0.80 -20.32 7.52
N THR A 263 0.28 -19.71 7.00
CA THR A 263 1.59 -19.70 7.68
C THR A 263 1.66 -18.71 8.85
N GLU A 264 0.91 -17.60 8.82
CA GLU A 264 0.82 -16.68 9.97
C GLU A 264 -0.04 -17.23 11.14
N VAL A 265 -0.99 -18.13 10.89
CA VAL A 265 -1.94 -18.61 11.92
C VAL A 265 -1.43 -19.82 12.74
N ALA A 266 -0.30 -20.42 12.36
CA ALA A 266 0.35 -21.46 13.18
C ALA A 266 1.20 -20.87 14.34
N ALA A 267 1.41 -19.56 14.37
CA ALA A 267 2.02 -18.86 15.51
C ALA A 267 0.93 -18.42 16.50
N ARG A 268 0.58 -19.34 17.41
CA ARG A 268 0.04 -19.10 18.76
C ARG A 268 -0.92 -17.90 18.87
N GLU A 269 -2.22 -18.18 18.75
CA GLU A 269 -3.29 -17.24 19.11
C GLU A 269 -2.93 -16.50 20.42
N PRO A 270 -2.87 -15.17 20.42
CA PRO A 270 -2.51 -14.45 21.60
C PRO A 270 -3.68 -14.49 22.61
N ALA A 271 -3.40 -14.89 23.85
CA ALA A 271 -4.40 -15.18 24.89
C ALA A 271 -5.42 -14.05 25.17
N TRP A 272 -5.10 -12.80 24.78
CA TRP A 272 -5.99 -11.66 24.90
C TRP A 272 -7.17 -11.69 23.92
N SER A 273 -7.09 -12.39 22.77
CA SER A 273 -8.22 -12.51 21.84
C SER A 273 -9.35 -13.37 22.44
N ARG A 274 -9.00 -14.46 23.14
CA ARG A 274 -9.96 -15.30 23.88
C ARG A 274 -10.60 -14.55 25.04
N LEU A 275 -9.84 -13.71 25.75
CA LEU A 275 -10.38 -12.82 26.78
C LEU A 275 -11.27 -11.71 26.20
N ALA A 276 -10.90 -11.12 25.06
CA ALA A 276 -11.69 -10.08 24.40
C ALA A 276 -13.02 -10.63 23.82
N HIS A 277 -13.02 -11.86 23.30
CA HIS A 277 -14.25 -12.53 22.86
C HIS A 277 -15.12 -12.99 24.04
N ALA A 278 -14.52 -13.50 25.12
CA ALA A 278 -15.24 -13.81 26.36
C ALA A 278 -15.82 -12.54 27.05
N ALA A 279 -15.09 -11.42 26.98
CA ALA A 279 -15.54 -10.11 27.48
C ALA A 279 -16.66 -9.53 26.61
N ARG A 280 -16.57 -9.58 25.27
CA ARG A 280 -17.68 -9.17 24.38
C ARG A 280 -18.93 -10.02 24.57
N GLY A 281 -18.78 -11.32 24.79
CA GLY A 281 -19.89 -12.22 25.10
C GLY A 281 -20.58 -11.88 26.43
N ARG A 282 -19.81 -11.49 27.46
CA ARG A 282 -20.36 -11.00 28.73
C ARG A 282 -20.99 -9.62 28.61
N VAL A 283 -20.36 -8.68 27.91
CA VAL A 283 -20.87 -7.31 27.75
C VAL A 283 -22.21 -7.31 27.00
N ARG A 284 -22.38 -8.16 25.97
CA ARG A 284 -23.67 -8.28 25.27
C ARG A 284 -24.80 -8.84 26.15
N ARG A 285 -24.50 -9.61 27.20
CA ARG A 285 -25.51 -10.04 28.19
C ARG A 285 -25.96 -8.91 29.13
N PHE A 286 -25.22 -7.81 29.19
CA PHE A 286 -25.55 -6.65 30.02
C PHE A 286 -26.00 -5.43 29.22
N VAL A 287 -26.26 -5.58 27.91
CA VAL A 287 -26.94 -4.55 27.11
C VAL A 287 -28.44 -4.87 27.16
N PRO A 288 -29.24 -4.18 28.00
CA PRO A 288 -30.64 -4.51 28.09
C PRO A 288 -31.41 -3.92 26.90
N GLU A 289 -32.19 -4.75 26.23
CA GLU A 289 -32.95 -4.37 25.02
C GLU A 289 -34.21 -3.55 25.33
N THR A 290 -34.58 -3.39 26.60
CA THR A 290 -35.81 -2.68 26.99
C THR A 290 -35.55 -1.22 27.37
N ARG A 291 -36.38 -0.31 26.84
CA ARG A 291 -36.28 1.14 27.09
C ARG A 291 -36.36 1.51 28.58
N GLN A 292 -37.01 0.69 29.41
CA GLN A 292 -37.07 0.89 30.87
C GLN A 292 -35.74 0.57 31.58
N ALA A 293 -35.00 -0.44 31.11
CA ALA A 293 -33.71 -0.79 31.69
C ALA A 293 -32.61 0.24 31.33
N VAL A 294 -32.70 0.84 30.14
CA VAL A 294 -31.83 1.98 29.75
C VAL A 294 -32.08 3.21 30.64
N ALA A 295 -33.34 3.46 31.04
CA ALA A 295 -33.67 4.55 31.96
C ALA A 295 -33.20 4.28 33.40
N ALA A 296 -33.23 3.02 33.86
CA ALA A 296 -32.69 2.64 35.16
C ALA A 296 -31.16 2.73 35.20
N LEU A 297 -30.47 2.30 34.12
CA LEU A 297 -29.01 2.40 34.00
C LEU A 297 -28.53 3.85 33.86
N SER A 298 -29.26 4.69 33.14
CA SER A 298 -28.93 6.12 33.08
C SER A 298 -29.14 6.79 34.44
N GLY A 299 -30.14 6.39 35.21
CA GLY A 299 -30.29 6.79 36.62
C GLY A 299 -29.07 6.39 37.46
N ALA A 300 -28.67 5.12 37.41
CA ALA A 300 -27.54 4.60 38.20
C ALA A 300 -26.18 5.21 37.84
N ALA A 301 -25.98 5.66 36.59
CA ALA A 301 -24.74 6.33 36.17
C ALA A 301 -24.75 7.84 36.47
N VAL A 302 -25.92 8.49 36.42
CA VAL A 302 -26.04 9.94 36.65
C VAL A 302 -25.98 10.28 38.14
N THR A 303 -26.52 9.44 39.02
CA THR A 303 -26.48 9.68 40.48
C THR A 303 -25.06 9.84 41.03
N PRO A 304 -24.08 8.95 40.78
CA PRO A 304 -22.73 9.14 41.29
C PRO A 304 -22.03 10.37 40.70
N MET A 305 -22.27 10.70 39.42
CA MET A 305 -21.75 11.94 38.80
C MET A 305 -22.30 13.20 39.49
N VAL A 306 -23.59 13.24 39.79
CA VAL A 306 -24.23 14.37 40.49
C VAL A 306 -23.77 14.45 41.94
N VAL A 307 -23.65 13.33 42.64
CA VAL A 307 -23.14 13.28 44.01
C VAL A 307 -21.67 13.73 44.07
N ILE A 308 -20.82 13.28 43.15
CA ILE A 308 -19.42 13.71 43.05
C ILE A 308 -19.35 15.21 42.72
N GLY A 309 -20.18 15.69 41.78
CA GLY A 309 -20.25 17.11 41.44
C GLY A 309 -20.70 17.99 42.61
N LEU A 310 -21.71 17.56 43.36
CA LEU A 310 -22.18 18.26 44.57
C LEU A 310 -21.15 18.20 45.70
N ALA A 311 -20.47 17.07 45.89
CA ALA A 311 -19.39 16.94 46.86
C ALA A 311 -18.21 17.85 46.50
N ALA A 312 -17.78 17.87 45.24
CA ALA A 312 -16.73 18.75 44.74
C ALA A 312 -17.13 20.23 44.91
N TRP A 313 -18.37 20.57 44.58
CA TRP A 313 -18.90 21.92 44.77
C TRP A 313 -18.96 22.33 46.26
N ALA A 314 -19.42 21.44 47.14
CA ALA A 314 -19.48 21.68 48.59
C ALA A 314 -18.08 21.85 49.20
N VAL A 315 -17.10 21.06 48.74
CA VAL A 315 -15.69 21.21 49.15
C VAL A 315 -15.11 22.52 48.63
N LEU A 316 -15.32 22.86 47.35
CA LEU A 316 -14.80 24.09 46.75
C LEU A 316 -15.47 25.38 47.26
N SER A 317 -16.69 25.29 47.77
CA SER A 317 -17.42 26.45 48.31
C SER A 317 -17.05 26.75 49.76
N HIS A 318 -16.30 25.88 50.44
CA HIS A 318 -15.97 26.08 51.84
C HIS A 318 -14.76 27.03 51.98
N PRO A 319 -14.87 28.16 52.70
CA PRO A 319 -13.82 29.18 52.80
C PRO A 319 -12.52 28.73 53.49
N ALA A 320 -12.49 27.50 54.02
CA ALA A 320 -11.32 26.88 54.63
C ALA A 320 -10.49 26.04 53.63
N VAL A 321 -11.01 25.85 52.41
CA VAL A 321 -10.33 25.09 51.37
C VAL A 321 -9.41 26.02 50.61
N THR A 322 -8.20 26.15 51.12
CA THR A 322 -7.11 26.82 50.40
C THR A 322 -6.60 25.93 49.27
N VAL A 323 -6.05 26.52 48.21
CA VAL A 323 -5.42 25.75 47.11
C VAL A 323 -4.38 24.77 47.64
N GLY A 324 -3.70 25.11 48.74
CA GLY A 324 -2.75 24.24 49.44
C GLY A 324 -3.38 22.98 50.06
N SER A 325 -4.57 23.08 50.67
CA SER A 325 -5.23 21.89 51.25
C SER A 325 -5.81 20.97 50.17
N LEU A 326 -6.28 21.53 49.04
CA LEU A 326 -6.69 20.74 47.87
C LEU A 326 -5.51 20.00 47.22
N ALA A 327 -4.37 20.67 47.06
CA ALA A 327 -3.17 20.02 46.53
C ALA A 327 -2.67 18.90 47.46
N SER A 328 -2.70 19.14 48.78
CA SER A 328 -2.30 18.14 49.78
C SER A 328 -3.25 16.93 49.79
N PHE A 329 -4.56 17.17 49.69
CA PHE A 329 -5.56 16.11 49.61
C PHE A 329 -5.47 15.32 48.29
N ALA A 330 -5.31 16.01 47.17
CA ALA A 330 -5.13 15.39 45.86
C ALA A 330 -3.85 14.53 45.82
N TRP A 331 -2.76 15.03 46.41
CA TRP A 331 -1.53 14.27 46.58
C TRP A 331 -1.74 13.01 47.42
N TRP A 332 -2.45 13.14 48.55
CA TRP A 332 -2.76 12.02 49.43
C TRP A 332 -3.63 10.95 48.74
N GLN A 333 -4.66 11.36 48.01
CA GLN A 333 -5.49 10.46 47.21
C GLN A 333 -4.69 9.78 46.08
N LEU A 334 -3.75 10.50 45.47
CA LEU A 334 -2.87 9.94 44.46
C LEU A 334 -1.96 8.85 45.07
N THR A 335 -1.41 9.10 46.27
CA THR A 335 -0.59 8.12 46.98
C THR A 335 -1.39 6.90 47.42
N ASP A 336 -2.63 7.05 47.86
CA ASP A 336 -3.50 5.94 48.25
C ASP A 336 -3.87 5.07 47.03
N LEU A 337 -4.21 5.71 45.91
CA LEU A 337 -4.53 5.01 44.67
C LEU A 337 -3.30 4.29 44.10
N ALA A 338 -2.12 4.90 44.19
CA ALA A 338 -0.86 4.25 43.83
C ALA A 338 -0.56 3.04 44.73
N THR A 339 -0.81 3.16 46.04
CA THR A 339 -0.59 2.08 47.01
C THR A 339 -1.57 0.92 46.78
N ALA A 340 -2.84 1.22 46.49
CA ALA A 340 -3.86 0.22 46.16
C ALA A 340 -3.56 -0.48 44.83
N ALA A 341 -3.13 0.27 43.81
CA ALA A 341 -2.72 -0.28 42.52
C ALA A 341 -1.48 -1.17 42.67
N LEU A 342 -0.49 -0.75 43.45
CA LEU A 342 0.71 -1.54 43.73
C LEU A 342 0.37 -2.82 44.49
N SER A 343 -0.51 -2.76 45.48
CA SER A 343 -0.97 -3.93 46.24
C SER A 343 -1.73 -4.91 45.35
N GLY A 344 -2.59 -4.39 44.46
CA GLY A 344 -3.28 -5.20 43.45
C GLY A 344 -2.30 -5.84 42.46
N ALA A 345 -1.30 -5.10 42.01
CA ALA A 345 -0.25 -5.59 41.12
C ALA A 345 0.60 -6.67 41.78
N VAL A 346 0.97 -6.53 43.06
CA VAL A 346 1.70 -7.56 43.83
C VAL A 346 0.85 -8.83 43.96
N THR A 347 -0.45 -8.69 44.24
CA THR A 347 -1.36 -9.84 44.36
C THR A 347 -1.52 -10.56 43.01
N LEU A 348 -1.66 -9.82 41.91
CA LEU A 348 -1.67 -10.35 40.54
C LEU A 348 -0.34 -10.98 40.14
N ALA A 349 0.78 -10.39 40.57
CA ALA A 349 2.13 -10.86 40.31
C ALA A 349 2.39 -12.21 40.99
N THR A 350 1.85 -12.43 42.18
CA THR A 350 1.97 -13.73 42.87
C THR A 350 1.12 -14.85 42.26
N GLN A 351 0.17 -14.52 41.38
CA GLN A 351 -0.80 -15.49 40.84
C GLN A 351 -0.60 -15.86 39.37
N SER A 352 0.34 -15.26 38.64
CA SER A 352 0.50 -15.56 37.20
C SER A 352 1.97 -15.69 36.76
N ALA A 353 2.27 -16.68 35.93
CA ALA A 353 3.62 -16.98 35.44
C ALA A 353 4.12 -16.04 34.32
N ASP A 354 3.25 -15.16 33.79
CA ASP A 354 3.55 -14.24 32.68
C ASP A 354 4.02 -12.83 33.13
N VAL A 355 4.42 -12.69 34.38
CA VAL A 355 4.57 -11.39 35.08
C VAL A 355 5.86 -10.62 34.75
N PHE A 356 6.88 -11.26 34.20
CA PHE A 356 8.15 -10.59 33.86
C PHE A 356 7.99 -9.53 32.75
N GLY A 357 6.99 -9.67 31.88
CA GLY A 357 6.72 -8.70 30.82
C GLY A 357 6.07 -7.40 31.31
N LEU A 358 5.27 -7.46 32.37
CA LEU A 358 4.53 -6.28 32.87
C LEU A 358 5.37 -5.46 33.86
N LEU A 359 6.22 -6.13 34.64
CA LEU A 359 7.21 -5.48 35.51
C LEU A 359 8.24 -4.67 34.70
N SER A 360 8.71 -5.19 33.56
CA SER A 360 9.67 -4.47 32.71
C SER A 360 9.08 -3.22 32.06
N VAL A 361 7.77 -3.22 31.74
CA VAL A 361 7.07 -2.02 31.28
C VAL A 361 6.91 -1.00 32.42
N LEU A 362 6.56 -1.45 33.62
CA LEU A 362 6.45 -0.59 34.80
C LEU A 362 7.79 0.02 35.21
N GLU A 363 8.88 -0.75 35.13
CA GLU A 363 10.24 -0.29 35.39
C GLU A 363 10.70 0.74 34.35
N SER A 364 10.34 0.53 33.08
CA SER A 364 10.59 1.51 32.01
C SER A 364 9.83 2.82 32.25
N LEU A 365 8.57 2.75 32.70
CA LEU A 365 7.79 3.93 33.07
C LEU A 365 8.34 4.63 34.32
N ALA A 366 8.78 3.87 35.32
CA ALA A 366 9.36 4.39 36.55
C ALA A 366 10.71 5.10 36.28
N SER A 367 11.48 4.62 35.30
CA SER A 367 12.76 5.23 34.89
C SER A 367 12.60 6.57 34.13
N ALA A 368 11.38 6.89 33.66
CA ALA A 368 11.10 8.08 32.88
C ALA A 368 9.91 8.88 33.47
N PRO A 369 10.07 9.49 34.66
CA PRO A 369 8.99 10.22 35.33
C PRO A 369 8.44 11.38 34.48
N ALA A 370 9.27 11.98 33.62
CA ALA A 370 8.86 13.01 32.68
C ALA A 370 7.89 12.48 31.59
N LEU A 371 8.07 11.24 31.13
CA LEU A 371 7.17 10.60 30.17
C LEU A 371 5.82 10.27 30.79
N VAL A 372 5.81 9.80 32.05
CA VAL A 372 4.58 9.54 32.79
C VAL A 372 3.82 10.85 33.04
N ALA A 373 4.51 11.90 33.48
CA ALA A 373 3.92 13.23 33.65
C ALA A 373 3.38 13.78 32.33
N GLY A 374 4.14 13.67 31.24
CA GLY A 374 3.71 14.07 29.90
C GLY A 374 2.49 13.29 29.40
N GLY A 375 2.46 11.97 29.64
CA GLY A 375 1.33 11.11 29.31
C GLY A 375 0.06 11.46 30.09
N ALA A 376 0.19 11.76 31.38
CA ALA A 376 -0.92 12.21 32.22
C ALA A 376 -1.46 13.58 31.78
N VAL A 377 -0.59 14.52 31.41
CA VAL A 377 -0.99 15.83 30.86
C VAL A 377 -1.68 15.68 29.50
N ALA A 378 -1.14 14.84 28.61
CA ALA A 378 -1.75 14.58 27.32
C ALA A 378 -3.13 13.92 27.46
N TYR A 379 -3.23 12.91 28.33
CA TYR A 379 -4.48 12.22 28.62
C TYR A 379 -5.55 13.17 29.21
N THR A 380 -5.17 14.03 30.17
CA THR A 380 -6.09 15.02 30.75
C THR A 380 -6.53 16.08 29.73
N MET A 381 -5.65 16.53 28.83
CA MET A 381 -6.03 17.41 27.71
C MET A 381 -7.02 16.73 26.76
N ILE A 382 -6.81 15.46 26.42
CA ILE A 382 -7.72 14.69 25.57
C ILE A 382 -9.09 14.56 26.24
N CYS A 383 -9.13 14.24 27.53
CA CYS A 383 -10.37 14.17 28.31
C CYS A 383 -11.09 15.53 28.35
N ALA A 384 -10.37 16.64 28.56
CA ALA A 384 -10.95 17.98 28.57
C ALA A 384 -11.51 18.39 27.19
N LEU A 385 -10.82 18.04 26.11
CA LEU A 385 -11.29 18.23 24.73
C LEU A 385 -12.56 17.41 24.46
N ALA A 386 -12.57 16.14 24.86
CA ALA A 386 -13.74 15.28 24.73
C ALA A 386 -14.94 15.84 25.51
N LEU A 387 -14.72 16.30 26.76
CA LEU A 387 -15.76 16.95 27.56
C LEU A 387 -16.30 18.22 26.90
N ARG A 388 -15.42 19.04 26.30
CA ARG A 388 -15.80 20.27 25.60
C ARG A 388 -16.64 19.99 24.37
N VAL A 389 -16.29 18.96 23.58
CA VAL A 389 -17.08 18.52 22.42
C VAL A 389 -18.44 18.02 22.87
N LEU A 390 -18.48 17.21 23.94
CA LEU A 390 -19.71 16.70 24.53
C LEU A 390 -20.62 17.85 25.03
N TYR A 391 -20.03 18.84 25.72
CA TYR A 391 -20.73 20.03 26.21
C TYR A 391 -21.35 20.84 25.06
N LYS A 392 -20.58 21.10 23.99
CA LYS A 392 -21.09 21.82 22.81
C LYS A 392 -22.27 21.10 22.16
N ASN A 393 -22.18 19.78 22.00
CA ASN A 393 -23.22 19.03 21.32
C ASN A 393 -24.48 18.84 22.19
N LEU A 394 -24.34 18.59 23.49
CA LEU A 394 -25.51 18.30 24.33
C LEU A 394 -26.20 19.54 24.92
N LEU A 395 -25.43 20.57 25.28
CA LEU A 395 -25.96 21.72 26.02
C LEU A 395 -26.20 22.95 25.13
N ALA A 396 -25.32 23.21 24.15
CA ALA A 396 -25.48 24.39 23.29
C ALA A 396 -26.61 24.20 22.26
N GLN A 397 -26.90 22.98 21.81
CA GLN A 397 -28.01 22.73 20.88
C GLN A 397 -29.39 22.81 21.56
N ARG A 398 -29.49 22.53 22.86
CA ARG A 398 -30.75 22.65 23.60
C ARG A 398 -31.22 24.10 23.77
N SER A 399 -30.33 25.08 23.76
CA SER A 399 -30.73 26.49 23.94
C SER A 399 -31.32 27.14 22.68
N GLN A 400 -31.16 26.52 21.50
CA GLN A 400 -31.66 27.09 20.23
C GLN A 400 -33.06 26.58 19.84
N GLY A 401 -33.54 25.47 20.41
CA GLY A 401 -34.84 24.87 20.07
C GLY A 401 -36.07 25.48 20.76
N GLY A 402 -35.91 26.49 21.64
CA GLY A 402 -36.99 26.99 22.50
C GLY A 402 -37.87 28.12 21.93
N ARG A 403 -37.60 28.63 20.72
CA ARG A 403 -38.45 29.64 20.08
C ARG A 403 -39.42 28.98 19.11
N HIS A 404 -40.49 28.40 19.65
CA HIS A 404 -41.67 28.10 18.84
C HIS A 404 -42.39 29.41 18.53
N PRO A 405 -42.69 29.75 17.26
CA PRO A 405 -43.53 30.88 16.94
C PRO A 405 -44.94 30.61 17.46
N HIS A 406 -45.45 31.50 18.32
CA HIS A 406 -46.86 31.54 18.66
C HIS A 406 -47.65 31.79 17.37
N VAL A 407 -48.31 30.75 16.85
CA VAL A 407 -49.31 30.89 15.80
C VAL A 407 -50.57 31.45 16.44
N SER A 408 -50.74 32.76 16.35
CA SER A 408 -52.01 33.42 16.68
C SER A 408 -53.02 33.08 15.59
N THR A 409 -53.94 32.16 15.90
CA THR A 409 -55.16 31.95 15.11
C THR A 409 -56.15 33.05 15.47
N ALA A 410 -56.39 33.99 14.56
CA ALA A 410 -57.47 34.96 14.65
C ALA A 410 -58.67 34.46 13.84
N SER A 411 -59.80 34.37 14.52
CA SER A 411 -61.17 34.15 14.06
C SER A 411 -61.80 35.41 13.48
#